data_AF-A0AAW5EVD1-F1
#
_entry.id   AF-A0AAW5EVD1-F1
#
_cell.length_a   1.000
_cell.length_b   1.000
_cell.length_c   1.000
_cell.angle_alpha   90.00
_cell.angle_beta   90.00
_cell.angle_gamma   90.00
#
_symmetry.space_group_name_H-M   'P 1'
#
loop_
_entity.id
_entity.type
_entity.pdbx_description
1 polymer ?
#
loop_
_entity_poly.entity_id
_entity_poly.type
_entity_poly.pdbx_seq_one_letter_code
_entity_poly.pdbx_strand_id
1 'polypeptide(L)'
;VASGKARMEELQTQVDTLDGQLRNTLERLPNQLDATVPDGADESGDVQVHQKGTPKEFAFTPREHYELGEALGMMDFETASRLSGTRFVVLRGQLARLERALGQYMLDLHTGSNGYEETAVPVLVNSEAMYGTDKLPKFADQSFR
;
A
#
# COMPACT_ATOMS: atom_id res chain seq x y z
N VAL A 1 22.38 -50.80 11.95
CA VAL A 1 21.53 -50.32 10.82
C VAL A 1 20.29 -49.59 11.32
N ALA A 2 19.47 -50.17 12.22
CA ALA A 2 18.26 -49.52 12.75
C ALA A 2 18.49 -48.18 13.50
N SER A 3 19.59 -48.06 14.28
CA SER A 3 19.92 -46.82 15.00
C SER A 3 20.34 -45.66 14.09
N GLY A 4 21.00 -45.96 12.97
CA GLY A 4 21.39 -44.94 11.98
C GLY A 4 20.17 -44.35 11.27
N LYS A 5 19.17 -45.18 10.96
CA LYS A 5 17.92 -44.73 10.36
C LYS A 5 17.13 -43.79 11.27
N ALA A 6 16.97 -44.15 12.54
CA ALA A 6 16.32 -43.29 13.53
C ALA A 6 17.05 -41.94 13.69
N ARG A 7 18.38 -41.94 13.68
CA ARG A 7 19.17 -40.70 13.75
C ARG A 7 19.03 -39.83 12.50
N MET A 8 18.91 -40.43 11.31
CA MET A 8 18.66 -39.68 10.07
C MET A 8 17.28 -39.04 10.09
N GLU A 9 16.25 -39.74 10.54
CA GLU A 9 14.88 -39.20 10.66
C GLU A 9 14.84 -38.04 11.67
N GLU A 10 15.54 -38.17 12.80
CA GLU A 10 15.68 -37.10 13.79
C GLU A 10 16.38 -35.86 13.21
N LEU A 11 17.51 -36.04 12.53
CA LEU A 11 18.26 -34.94 11.92
C LEU A 11 17.48 -34.27 10.78
N GLN A 12 16.73 -35.03 9.98
CA GLN A 12 15.86 -34.45 8.95
C GLN A 12 14.80 -33.54 9.58
N THR A 13 14.15 -34.01 10.65
CA THR A 13 13.16 -33.20 11.38
C THR A 13 13.78 -31.92 11.94
N GLN A 14 15.03 -32.00 12.45
CA GLN A 14 15.76 -30.82 12.94
C GLN A 14 16.07 -29.84 11.82
N VAL A 15 16.52 -30.30 10.65
CA VAL A 15 16.76 -29.47 9.47
C VAL A 15 15.48 -28.76 9.05
N ASP A 16 14.37 -29.50 8.89
CA ASP A 16 13.09 -28.92 8.46
C ASP A 16 12.60 -27.84 9.43
N THR A 17 12.83 -28.05 10.73
CA THR A 17 12.49 -27.06 11.76
C THR A 17 13.35 -25.81 11.67
N LEU A 18 14.67 -25.98 11.56
CA LEU A 18 15.61 -24.86 11.50
C LEU A 18 15.44 -24.05 10.21
N ASP A 19 15.19 -24.72 9.08
CA ASP A 19 14.89 -24.06 7.81
C ASP A 19 13.59 -23.26 7.89
N GLY A 20 12.57 -23.80 8.56
CA GLY A 20 11.32 -23.08 8.82
C GLY A 20 11.54 -21.81 9.65
N GLN A 21 12.36 -21.89 10.71
CA GLN A 21 12.72 -20.75 11.56
C GLN A 21 13.54 -19.70 10.80
N LEU A 22 14.51 -20.15 10.01
CA LEU A 22 15.33 -19.28 9.16
C LEU A 22 14.45 -18.53 8.16
N ARG A 23 13.59 -19.23 7.41
CA ARG A 23 12.67 -18.61 6.45
C ARG A 23 11.76 -17.58 7.12
N ASN A 24 11.14 -17.93 8.25
CA ASN A 24 10.27 -17.01 8.98
C ASN A 24 11.00 -15.72 9.40
N THR A 25 12.28 -15.84 9.78
CA THR A 25 13.11 -14.69 10.15
C THR A 25 13.43 -13.85 8.92
N LEU A 26 13.90 -14.48 7.84
CA LEU A 26 14.29 -13.79 6.61
C LEU A 26 13.11 -13.06 5.95
N GLU A 27 11.92 -13.67 5.91
CA GLU A 27 10.69 -13.10 5.35
C GLU A 27 10.17 -11.87 6.14
N ARG A 28 10.72 -11.58 7.32
CA ARG A 28 10.34 -10.43 8.15
C ARG A 28 11.39 -9.32 8.18
N LEU A 29 12.59 -9.59 7.66
CA LEU A 29 13.66 -8.60 7.62
C LEU A 29 13.31 -7.51 6.60
N PRO A 30 13.39 -6.23 6.97
CA PRO A 30 13.24 -5.15 6.01
C PRO A 30 14.40 -5.14 5.02
N ASN A 31 14.20 -4.48 3.88
CA ASN A 31 15.29 -4.25 2.95
C ASN A 31 16.38 -3.37 3.57
N GLN A 32 17.62 -3.53 3.10
CA GLN A 32 18.70 -2.61 3.44
C GLN A 32 18.49 -1.28 2.74
N LEU A 33 18.68 -0.18 3.47
CA LEU A 33 18.63 1.15 2.89
C LEU A 33 19.84 1.36 1.97
N ASP A 34 19.63 2.11 0.88
CA ASP A 34 20.73 2.57 0.04
C ASP A 34 21.61 3.55 0.82
N ALA A 35 22.91 3.58 0.52
CA ALA A 35 23.87 4.46 1.21
C ALA A 35 23.58 5.96 1.04
N THR A 36 22.74 6.33 0.08
CA THR A 36 22.30 7.71 -0.15
C THR A 36 21.09 8.12 0.69
N VAL A 37 20.43 7.18 1.38
CA VAL A 37 19.29 7.49 2.25
C VAL A 37 19.79 8.18 3.53
N PRO A 38 19.30 9.38 3.87
CA PRO A 38 19.69 10.05 5.10
C PRO A 38 19.28 9.26 6.36
N ASP A 39 20.11 9.32 7.40
CA ASP A 39 19.76 8.77 8.71
C ASP A 39 18.61 9.56 9.34
N GLY A 40 17.57 8.87 9.80
CA GLY A 40 16.42 9.45 10.49
C GLY A 40 15.72 8.41 11.37
N ALA A 41 15.31 8.81 12.57
CA ALA A 41 14.57 7.93 13.48
C ALA A 41 13.07 7.88 13.17
N ASP A 42 12.55 8.94 12.56
CA ASP A 42 11.16 9.16 12.20
C ASP A 42 11.08 10.21 11.07
N GLU A 43 9.87 10.62 10.71
CA GLU A 43 9.60 11.57 9.63
C GLU A 43 10.22 12.96 9.85
N SER A 44 10.66 13.31 11.06
CA SER A 44 11.38 14.57 11.32
C SER A 44 12.80 14.59 10.74
N GLY A 45 13.33 13.42 10.37
CA GLY A 45 14.60 13.26 9.65
C GLY A 45 14.49 13.45 8.14
N ASP A 46 13.28 13.60 7.59
CA ASP A 46 13.09 13.73 6.15
C ASP A 46 13.69 15.04 5.61
N VAL A 47 14.41 14.93 4.48
CA VAL A 47 15.05 16.08 3.83
C VAL A 47 14.28 16.48 2.58
N GLN A 48 13.84 17.75 2.52
CA GLN A 48 13.17 18.29 1.34
C GLN A 48 14.17 18.46 0.17
N VAL A 49 14.01 17.64 -0.87
CA VAL A 49 14.90 17.66 -2.05
C VAL A 49 14.49 18.74 -3.07
N HIS A 50 13.19 18.93 -3.29
CA HIS A 50 12.69 19.85 -4.29
C HIS A 50 11.31 20.41 -3.91
N GLN A 51 11.05 21.65 -4.31
CA GLN A 51 9.73 22.28 -4.26
C GLN A 51 9.42 22.89 -5.61
N LYS A 52 8.23 22.58 -6.14
CA LYS A 52 7.74 23.15 -7.39
C LYS A 52 6.45 23.93 -7.14
N GLY A 53 6.44 25.19 -7.62
CA GLY A 53 5.33 26.11 -7.42
C GLY A 53 5.34 26.77 -6.04
N THR A 54 4.30 27.56 -5.78
CA THR A 54 4.14 28.31 -4.53
C THR A 54 2.76 27.98 -3.96
N PRO A 55 2.66 27.65 -2.65
CA PRO A 55 1.38 27.47 -1.99
C PRO A 55 0.47 28.68 -2.21
N LYS A 56 -0.81 28.42 -2.54
CA LYS A 56 -1.75 29.49 -2.86
C LYS A 56 -2.07 30.31 -1.60
N GLU A 57 -1.98 31.63 -1.72
CA GLU A 57 -2.53 32.55 -0.74
C GLU A 57 -4.03 32.74 -0.96
N PHE A 58 -4.81 32.61 0.10
CA PHE A 58 -6.27 32.78 0.06
C PHE A 58 -6.66 34.09 0.76
N ALA A 59 -7.51 34.87 0.11
CA ALA A 59 -8.13 36.07 0.71
C ALA A 59 -9.30 35.72 1.66
N PHE A 60 -9.48 34.45 1.99
CA PHE A 60 -10.52 33.89 2.84
C PHE A 60 -9.97 32.66 3.58
N THR A 61 -10.63 32.23 4.65
CA THR A 61 -10.27 30.98 5.35
C THR A 61 -10.61 29.77 4.47
N PRO A 62 -9.62 29.02 3.96
CA PRO A 62 -9.89 27.84 3.14
C PRO A 62 -10.64 26.79 3.97
N ARG A 63 -11.54 26.06 3.30
CA ARG A 63 -12.28 24.95 3.90
C ARG A 63 -11.61 23.64 3.55
N GLU A 64 -11.77 22.66 4.43
CA GLU A 64 -11.25 21.32 4.19
C GLU A 64 -12.01 20.63 3.06
N HIS A 65 -11.37 19.65 2.41
CA HIS A 65 -11.95 18.97 1.25
C HIS A 65 -13.30 18.30 1.57
N TYR A 66 -13.45 17.73 2.77
CA TYR A 66 -14.70 17.07 3.18
C TYR A 66 -15.82 18.08 3.44
N GLU A 67 -15.52 19.23 4.03
CA GLU A 67 -16.52 20.30 4.25
C GLU A 67 -17.06 20.85 2.93
N LEU A 68 -16.18 20.99 1.93
CA LEU A 68 -16.57 21.39 0.58
C LEU A 68 -17.43 20.30 -0.08
N GLY A 69 -17.00 19.04 -0.02
CA GLY A 69 -17.72 17.91 -0.59
C GLY A 69 -19.12 17.73 0.00
N GLU A 70 -19.26 17.86 1.32
CA GLU A 70 -20.54 17.80 2.03
C GLU A 70 -21.43 18.99 1.69
N ALA A 71 -20.89 20.22 1.70
CA ALA A 71 -21.65 21.42 1.36
C ALA A 71 -22.17 21.41 -0.09
N LEU A 72 -21.46 20.73 -1.00
CA LEU A 72 -21.90 20.50 -2.38
C LEU A 72 -22.91 19.35 -2.52
N GLY A 73 -23.13 18.56 -1.46
CA GLY A 73 -23.94 17.34 -1.51
C GLY A 73 -23.31 16.23 -2.38
N MET A 74 -22.00 16.28 -2.60
CA MET A 74 -21.27 15.39 -3.50
C MET A 74 -20.34 14.40 -2.79
N MET A 75 -20.05 14.60 -1.50
CA MET A 75 -19.47 13.59 -0.60
C MET A 75 -20.51 13.18 0.43
N ASP A 76 -20.90 11.90 0.43
CA ASP A 76 -21.95 11.35 1.27
C ASP A 76 -21.36 10.26 2.17
N PHE A 77 -20.90 10.69 3.35
CA PHE A 77 -20.31 9.83 4.37
C PHE A 77 -21.36 9.02 5.16
N GLU A 78 -22.56 9.57 5.33
CA GLU A 78 -23.65 8.89 6.05
C GLU A 78 -24.08 7.62 5.30
N THR A 79 -24.34 7.74 4.00
CA THR A 79 -24.68 6.58 3.17
C THR A 79 -23.53 5.60 3.10
N ALA A 80 -22.29 6.07 2.95
CA ALA A 80 -21.13 5.19 2.96
C ALA A 80 -20.99 4.41 4.28
N SER A 81 -21.20 5.07 5.42
CA SER A 81 -21.13 4.43 6.73
C SER A 81 -22.21 3.37 6.92
N ARG A 82 -23.41 3.57 6.36
CA ARG A 82 -24.47 2.55 6.37
C ARG A 82 -24.14 1.35 5.47
N LEU A 83 -23.44 1.58 4.38
CA LEU A 83 -23.09 0.54 3.41
C LEU A 83 -21.86 -0.28 3.82
N SER A 84 -20.84 0.37 4.38
CA SER A 84 -19.50 -0.22 4.52
C SER A 84 -18.78 0.14 5.83
N GLY A 85 -19.38 0.95 6.70
CA GLY A 85 -18.79 1.40 7.96
C GLY A 85 -17.88 2.62 7.82
N THR A 86 -17.05 2.88 8.84
CA THR A 86 -16.19 4.07 8.88
C THR A 86 -15.11 4.03 7.80
N ARG A 87 -14.57 5.20 7.42
CA ARG A 87 -13.53 5.39 6.39
C ARG A 87 -13.96 5.08 4.93
N PHE A 88 -15.26 5.01 4.67
CA PHE A 88 -15.81 4.99 3.30
C PHE A 88 -16.53 6.30 2.96
N VAL A 89 -16.63 6.62 1.67
CA VAL A 89 -17.37 7.79 1.16
C VAL A 89 -18.09 7.44 -0.15
N VAL A 90 -19.30 7.94 -0.34
CA VAL A 90 -20.00 7.89 -1.63
C VAL A 90 -19.80 9.22 -2.35
N LEU A 91 -19.16 9.20 -3.51
CA LEU A 91 -19.03 10.38 -4.37
C LEU A 91 -20.20 10.47 -5.35
N ARG A 92 -20.72 11.69 -5.59
CA ARG A 92 -21.85 11.93 -6.49
C ARG A 92 -21.56 13.05 -7.49
N GLY A 93 -22.33 13.06 -8.58
CA GLY A 93 -22.38 14.16 -9.54
C GLY A 93 -21.03 14.51 -10.15
N GLN A 94 -20.70 15.81 -10.15
CA GLN A 94 -19.48 16.31 -10.78
C GLN A 94 -18.21 15.84 -10.06
N LEU A 95 -18.27 15.60 -8.74
CA LEU A 95 -17.12 15.11 -7.99
C LEU A 95 -16.77 13.66 -8.34
N ALA A 96 -17.77 12.79 -8.50
CA ALA A 96 -17.55 11.44 -9.00
C ALA A 96 -17.01 11.44 -10.45
N ARG A 97 -17.48 12.37 -11.28
CA ARG A 97 -16.93 12.55 -12.64
C ARG A 97 -15.47 13.02 -12.59
N LEU A 98 -15.12 13.89 -11.65
CA LEU A 98 -13.76 14.40 -11.48
C LEU A 98 -12.79 13.32 -11.02
N GLU A 99 -13.19 12.49 -10.05
CA GLU A 99 -12.40 11.33 -9.60
C GLU A 99 -12.03 10.43 -10.79
N ARG A 100 -13.03 10.03 -11.59
CA ARG A 100 -12.78 9.25 -12.80
C ARG A 100 -11.89 9.98 -13.81
N ALA A 101 -12.11 11.28 -14.02
CA ALA A 101 -11.31 12.07 -14.96
C ALA A 101 -9.83 12.14 -14.55
N LEU A 102 -9.54 12.23 -13.25
CA LEU A 102 -8.17 12.19 -12.73
C LEU A 102 -7.52 10.84 -12.99
N GLY A 103 -8.22 9.73 -12.70
CA GLY A 103 -7.72 8.38 -12.98
C GLY A 103 -7.40 8.17 -14.46
N GLN A 104 -8.30 8.58 -15.36
CA GLN A 104 -8.08 8.48 -16.80
C GLN A 104 -6.92 9.36 -17.29
N TYR A 105 -6.83 10.60 -16.80
CA TYR A 105 -5.72 11.49 -17.13
C TYR A 105 -4.36 10.89 -16.75
N MET A 106 -4.26 10.26 -15.57
CA MET A 106 -3.02 9.61 -15.13
C MET A 106 -2.64 8.44 -16.05
N LEU A 107 -3.61 7.59 -16.44
CA LEU A 107 -3.37 6.51 -17.39
C LEU A 107 -2.87 7.04 -18.73
N ASP A 108 -3.58 7.99 -19.34
CA ASP A 108 -3.22 8.58 -20.63
C ASP A 108 -1.82 9.24 -20.60
N LEU A 109 -1.49 9.94 -19.51
CA LEU A 109 -0.18 10.57 -19.33
C LEU A 109 0.93 9.51 -19.33
N HIS A 110 0.75 8.45 -18.55
CA HIS A 110 1.78 7.43 -18.37
C HIS A 110 1.97 6.54 -19.60
N THR A 111 0.87 6.15 -20.26
CA THR A 111 0.90 5.29 -21.43
C THR A 111 1.25 6.05 -22.71
N GLY A 112 0.77 7.28 -22.84
CA GLY A 112 1.01 8.12 -24.02
C GLY A 112 2.37 8.81 -24.06
N SER A 113 2.90 9.23 -22.90
CA SER A 113 4.12 10.07 -22.85
C SER A 113 5.29 9.47 -22.09
N ASN A 114 5.04 8.57 -21.13
CA ASN A 114 6.10 8.04 -20.25
C ASN A 114 6.49 6.59 -20.58
N GLY A 115 5.92 5.99 -21.63
CA GLY A 115 6.32 4.68 -22.12
C GLY A 115 5.86 3.49 -21.28
N TYR A 116 4.84 3.66 -20.43
CA TYR A 116 4.25 2.55 -19.67
C TYR A 116 3.27 1.75 -20.53
N GLU A 117 3.21 0.44 -20.33
CA GLU A 117 2.16 -0.42 -20.89
C GLU A 117 0.96 -0.46 -19.94
N GLU A 118 -0.23 -0.14 -20.45
CA GLU A 118 -1.45 -0.25 -19.65
C GLU A 118 -1.82 -1.71 -19.42
N THR A 119 -1.94 -2.13 -18.17
CA THR A 119 -2.28 -3.51 -17.80
C THR A 119 -3.39 -3.52 -16.76
N ALA A 120 -4.50 -4.19 -17.06
CA ALA A 120 -5.55 -4.47 -16.09
C ALA A 120 -5.27 -5.80 -15.37
N VAL A 121 -5.22 -5.78 -14.04
CA VAL A 121 -4.87 -6.95 -13.22
C VAL A 121 -5.95 -7.27 -12.17
N PRO A 122 -6.06 -8.53 -11.70
CA PRO A 122 -6.94 -8.87 -10.59
C PRO A 122 -6.58 -8.11 -9.30
N VAL A 123 -7.59 -7.63 -8.57
CA VAL A 123 -7.41 -6.97 -7.26
C VAL A 123 -7.51 -7.94 -6.07
N LEU A 124 -8.09 -9.13 -6.31
CA LEU A 124 -8.05 -10.25 -5.38
C LEU A 124 -6.96 -11.20 -5.85
N VAL A 125 -5.95 -11.43 -5.00
CA VAL A 125 -4.75 -12.20 -5.34
C VAL A 125 -4.51 -13.30 -4.33
N ASN A 126 -3.76 -14.33 -4.73
CA ASN A 126 -3.35 -15.40 -3.82
C ASN A 126 -2.26 -14.93 -2.86
N SER A 127 -1.99 -15.71 -1.82
CA SER A 127 -0.95 -15.39 -0.83
C SER A 127 0.44 -15.29 -1.46
N GLU A 128 0.74 -16.09 -2.48
CA GLU A 128 2.05 -16.12 -3.15
C GLU A 128 2.40 -14.75 -3.77
N ALA A 129 1.45 -14.11 -4.45
CA ALA A 129 1.63 -12.76 -4.99
C ALA A 129 1.88 -11.72 -3.88
N MET A 130 1.24 -11.88 -2.72
CA MET A 130 1.40 -11.00 -1.57
C MET A 130 2.74 -11.20 -0.85
N TYR A 131 3.27 -12.44 -0.81
CA TYR A 131 4.63 -12.72 -0.34
C TYR A 131 5.67 -12.09 -1.29
N GLY A 132 5.44 -12.16 -2.60
CA GLY A 132 6.35 -11.59 -3.60
C GLY A 132 6.53 -10.07 -3.52
N THR A 133 5.68 -9.37 -2.77
CA THR A 133 5.66 -7.89 -2.66
C THR A 133 5.78 -7.40 -1.20
N ASP A 134 6.30 -8.24 -0.29
CA ASP A 134 6.55 -7.92 1.13
C ASP A 134 5.28 -7.61 1.96
N LYS A 135 4.08 -7.96 1.47
CA LYS A 135 2.84 -7.77 2.25
C LYS A 135 2.64 -8.88 3.27
N LEU A 136 2.91 -10.12 2.88
CA LEU A 136 2.95 -11.26 3.79
C LEU A 136 4.39 -11.65 4.09
N PRO A 137 4.71 -12.07 5.33
CA PRO A 137 3.79 -12.27 6.46
C PRO A 137 3.65 -11.05 7.39
N LYS A 138 4.44 -10.00 7.20
CA LYS A 138 4.61 -8.90 8.16
C LYS A 138 3.38 -7.99 8.32
N PHE A 139 2.70 -7.66 7.22
CA PHE A 139 1.58 -6.70 7.19
C PHE A 139 0.24 -7.37 6.92
N ALA A 140 0.12 -8.63 7.34
CA ALA A 140 -1.00 -9.49 7.00
C ALA A 140 -2.33 -8.98 7.59
N ASP A 141 -2.30 -8.25 8.70
CA ASP A 141 -3.42 -7.62 9.39
C ASP A 141 -3.92 -6.33 8.70
N GLN A 142 -3.13 -5.77 7.78
CA GLN A 142 -3.46 -4.57 7.03
C GLN A 142 -4.21 -4.87 5.71
N SER A 143 -4.38 -6.15 5.37
CA SER A 143 -5.05 -6.59 4.15
C SER A 143 -6.44 -7.13 4.46
N PHE A 144 -7.42 -6.82 3.59
CA PHE A 144 -8.71 -7.52 3.61
C PHE A 144 -8.50 -8.98 3.17
N ARG A 145 -9.18 -9.91 3.85
CA ARG A 145 -9.07 -11.36 3.61
C ARG A 145 -10.45 -11.99 3.45
#